data_AF-A0A8B6FYS6-F1
#
_entry.id   AF-A0A8B6FYS6-F1
#
_cell.length_a   1.000
_cell.length_b   1.000
_cell.length_c   1.000
_cell.angle_alpha   90.00
_cell.angle_beta   90.00
_cell.angle_gamma   90.00
#
_symmetry.space_group_name_H-M   'P 1'
#
loop_
_entity.id
_entity.type
_entity.pdbx_description
1 polymer ?
#
loop_
_entity_poly.entity_id
_entity_poly.type
_entity_poly.pdbx_seq_one_letter_code
_entity_poly.pdbx_strand_id
1 'polypeptide(L)'
;MAREGILLGYGNPLLDISVNGTEEFLNKYDLKPDNAILAEDKHKSMYSDMAKTFADHVEYIPGGATLNAIKLAQVRLTTRSQNVCCN
;
A
#
# COMPACT_ATOMS: atom_id res chain seq x y z
N MET A 1 1.06 5.81 29.58
CA MET A 1 1.04 6.28 28.18
C MET A 1 2.33 5.86 27.50
N ALA A 2 2.27 5.38 26.26
CA ALA A 2 3.48 5.12 25.49
C ALA A 2 4.11 6.46 25.09
N ARG A 3 5.44 6.61 25.27
CA ARG A 3 6.14 7.82 24.85
C ARG A 3 6.20 7.92 23.32
N GLU A 4 6.22 9.13 22.81
CA GLU A 4 6.47 9.34 21.37
C GLU A 4 7.81 8.72 20.98
N GLY A 5 7.88 8.16 19.77
CA GLY A 5 9.09 7.50 19.27
C GLY A 5 9.44 6.16 19.93
N ILE A 6 8.51 5.53 20.67
CA ILE A 6 8.75 4.20 21.27
C ILE A 6 8.83 3.07 20.22
N LEU A 7 8.21 3.27 19.05
CA LEU A 7 8.14 2.31 17.97
C LEU A 7 8.78 2.92 16.72
N LEU A 8 9.89 2.35 16.30
CA LEU A 8 10.52 2.63 15.02
C LEU A 8 10.25 1.44 14.10
N GLY A 9 9.84 1.71 12.86
CA GLY A 9 9.90 0.69 11.83
C GLY A 9 10.55 1.24 10.57
N TYR A 10 11.28 0.35 9.92
CA TYR A 10 12.13 0.66 8.79
C TYR A 10 11.81 -0.34 7.68
N GLY A 11 11.61 0.18 6.47
CA GLY A 11 11.22 -0.62 5.31
C GLY A 11 11.01 0.28 4.11
N ASN A 12 10.46 -0.30 3.05
CA ASN A 12 10.29 0.39 1.78
C ASN A 12 8.95 1.15 1.79
N PRO A 13 8.96 2.49 1.80
CA PRO A 13 7.73 3.24 1.56
C PRO A 13 7.37 3.07 0.09
N LEU A 14 6.22 2.46 -0.18
CA LEU A 14 5.73 2.23 -1.54
C LEU A 14 4.44 3.01 -1.75
N LEU A 15 4.14 3.32 -3.01
CA LEU A 15 2.84 3.83 -3.43
C LEU A 15 2.12 2.68 -4.13
N ASP A 16 1.04 2.21 -3.52
CA ASP A 16 0.19 1.18 -4.09
C ASP A 16 -0.72 1.85 -5.12
N ILE A 17 -0.72 1.32 -6.35
CA ILE A 17 -1.60 1.73 -7.44
C ILE A 17 -2.60 0.59 -7.64
N SER A 18 -3.85 0.82 -7.24
CA SER A 18 -4.92 -0.17 -7.32
C SER A 18 -5.89 0.18 -8.44
N VAL A 19 -6.30 -0.83 -9.21
CA VAL A 19 -7.27 -0.70 -10.32
C VAL A 19 -8.15 -1.95 -10.38
N ASN A 20 -9.36 -1.79 -10.92
CA ASN A 20 -10.16 -2.94 -11.35
C ASN A 20 -9.62 -3.46 -12.69
N GLY A 21 -8.67 -4.40 -12.62
CA GLY A 21 -8.03 -4.99 -13.79
C GLY A 21 -8.91 -6.00 -14.53
N THR A 22 -8.52 -6.32 -15.76
CA THR A 22 -9.15 -7.39 -16.57
C THR A 22 -8.17 -8.55 -16.80
N GLU A 23 -8.69 -9.72 -17.16
CA GLU A 23 -7.87 -10.92 -17.40
C GLU A 23 -6.89 -10.71 -18.58
N GLU A 24 -7.28 -9.92 -19.58
CA GLU A 24 -6.42 -9.56 -20.71
C GLU A 24 -5.20 -8.75 -20.26
N PHE A 25 -5.36 -7.87 -19.27
CA PHE A 25 -4.26 -7.07 -18.74
C PHE A 25 -3.26 -7.93 -17.95
N LEU A 26 -3.75 -8.90 -17.18
CA LEU A 26 -2.90 -9.88 -16.48
C LEU A 26 -2.08 -10.70 -17.48
N ASN A 27 -2.73 -11.19 -18.53
CA ASN A 27 -2.07 -11.97 -19.58
C ASN A 27 -1.04 -11.15 -20.36
N LYS A 28 -1.31 -9.86 -20.65
CA LYS A 28 -0.37 -8.96 -21.36
C LYS A 28 0.97 -8.82 -20.63
N TYR A 29 0.95 -8.85 -19.30
CA TYR A 29 2.14 -8.68 -18.47
C TYR A 29 2.60 -9.98 -17.79
N ASP A 30 2.05 -11.14 -18.17
CA ASP A 30 2.40 -12.45 -17.60
C ASP A 30 2.24 -12.50 -16.08
N LEU A 31 1.16 -11.89 -15.59
CA LEU A 31 0.83 -11.82 -14.17
C LEU A 31 -0.11 -12.96 -13.79
N LYS A 32 0.30 -13.76 -12.80
CA LYS A 32 -0.56 -14.78 -12.20
C LYS A 32 -1.52 -14.14 -11.19
N PRO A 33 -2.77 -14.60 -11.10
CA PRO A 33 -3.68 -14.21 -10.02
C PRO A 33 -3.05 -14.44 -8.64
N ASP A 34 -3.33 -13.55 -7.69
CA ASP A 34 -2.85 -13.58 -6.30
C ASP A 34 -1.32 -13.69 -6.11
N ASN A 35 -0.55 -13.21 -7.08
CA ASN A 35 0.91 -13.25 -7.03
C ASN A 35 1.52 -11.90 -6.61
N ALA A 36 2.66 -11.95 -5.92
CA ALA A 36 3.45 -10.78 -5.54
C ALA A 36 4.87 -10.94 -6.10
N ILE A 37 5.19 -10.13 -7.11
CA ILE A 37 6.47 -10.19 -7.83
C ILE A 37 7.18 -8.84 -7.80
N LEU A 38 8.51 -8.87 -7.90
CA LEU A 38 9.28 -7.66 -8.17
C LEU A 38 9.16 -7.31 -9.65
N ALA A 39 9.09 -6.01 -9.96
CA ALA A 39 9.02 -5.54 -11.33
C ALA A 39 10.33 -5.87 -12.08
N GLU A 40 10.20 -6.52 -13.23
CA GLU A 40 11.26 -6.73 -14.20
C GLU A 40 11.15 -5.64 -15.28
N ASP A 41 12.08 -5.58 -16.23
CA ASP A 41 12.07 -4.56 -17.28
C ASP A 41 10.77 -4.56 -18.11
N LYS A 42 10.15 -5.73 -18.30
CA LYS A 42 8.84 -5.89 -18.97
C LYS A 42 7.68 -5.23 -18.21
N HIS A 43 7.80 -5.03 -16.90
CA HIS A 43 6.75 -4.46 -16.04
C HIS A 43 6.85 -2.93 -15.93
N LYS A 44 7.92 -2.29 -16.40
CA LYS A 44 8.12 -0.83 -16.23
C LYS A 44 7.07 0.02 -16.95
N SER A 45 6.64 -0.38 -18.15
CA SER A 45 5.59 0.32 -18.90
C SER A 45 4.20 0.15 -18.29
N MET A 46 4.02 -0.89 -17.46
CA MET A 46 2.73 -1.25 -16.88
C MET A 46 2.12 -0.11 -16.06
N TYR A 47 2.92 0.61 -15.27
CA TYR A 47 2.42 1.70 -14.43
C TYR A 47 1.78 2.84 -15.24
N SER A 48 2.42 3.21 -16.36
CA SER A 48 1.90 4.25 -17.26
C SER A 48 0.70 3.76 -18.05
N ASP A 49 0.68 2.48 -18.44
CA ASP A 49 -0.47 1.87 -19.10
C ASP A 49 -1.68 1.81 -18.16
N MET A 50 -1.49 1.38 -16.90
CA MET A 50 -2.55 1.35 -15.89
C MET A 50 -3.16 2.74 -15.68
N ALA A 51 -2.32 3.77 -15.54
CA ALA A 51 -2.76 5.14 -15.34
C ALA A 51 -3.56 5.71 -16.52
N LYS A 52 -3.35 5.21 -17.74
CA LYS A 52 -4.07 5.64 -18.95
C LYS A 52 -5.32 4.81 -19.20
N THR A 53 -5.23 3.49 -19.08
CA THR A 53 -6.31 2.56 -19.39
C THR A 53 -7.40 2.57 -18.32
N PHE A 54 -7.02 2.75 -17.05
CA PHE A 54 -7.94 2.75 -15.92
C PHE A 54 -8.05 4.13 -15.25
N ALA A 55 -7.82 5.21 -16.00
CA ALA A 55 -7.72 6.57 -15.50
C ALA A 55 -8.90 7.00 -14.59
N ASP A 56 -10.10 6.49 -14.87
CA ASP A 56 -11.32 6.83 -14.13
C ASP A 56 -11.44 6.13 -12.76
N HIS A 57 -10.66 5.07 -12.52
CA HIS A 57 -10.77 4.19 -11.34
C HIS A 57 -9.42 3.77 -10.73
N VAL A 58 -8.35 4.53 -10.99
CA VAL A 58 -7.07 4.33 -10.30
C VAL A 58 -7.14 4.91 -8.89
N GLU A 59 -6.84 4.07 -7.90
CA GLU A 59 -6.66 4.48 -6.51
C GLU A 59 -5.17 4.49 -6.15
N TYR A 60 -4.71 5.62 -5.61
CA TYR A 60 -3.35 5.78 -5.11
C TYR A 60 -3.35 5.70 -3.59
N ILE A 61 -2.74 4.66 -3.04
CA ILE A 61 -2.75 4.36 -1.61
C ILE A 61 -1.31 4.32 -1.09
N PRO A 62 -0.99 5.02 0.03
CA PRO A 62 0.31 4.88 0.66
C PRO A 62 0.46 3.47 1.22
N GLY A 63 1.44 2.74 0.70
CA GLY A 63 1.63 1.31 0.93
C GLY A 63 3.03 0.94 1.40
N GLY A 64 3.34 -0.34 1.25
CA GLY A 64 4.52 -0.97 1.81
C GLY A 64 4.23 -1.67 3.14
N ALA A 65 4.69 -2.92 3.26
CA ALA A 65 4.35 -3.81 4.37
C ALA A 65 4.65 -3.20 5.75
N THR A 66 5.84 -2.60 5.90
CA THR A 66 6.25 -1.96 7.15
C THR A 66 5.38 -0.74 7.48
N LEU A 67 5.09 0.11 6.49
CA LEU A 67 4.27 1.30 6.69
C LEU A 67 2.82 0.92 7.09
N ASN A 68 2.25 -0.09 6.43
CA ASN A 68 0.91 -0.59 6.72
C ASN A 68 0.81 -1.11 8.17
N ALA A 69 1.82 -1.84 8.65
CA ALA A 69 1.87 -2.35 10.02
C ALA A 69 1.99 -1.22 11.06
N ILE A 70 2.88 -0.25 10.84
CA ILE A 70 3.09 0.87 11.77
C ILE A 70 1.86 1.76 11.85
N LYS A 71 1.19 2.04 10.73
CA LYS A 71 -0.06 2.83 10.71
C LYS A 71 -1.10 2.22 11.65
N LEU A 72 -1.32 0.92 11.55
CA LEU A 72 -2.26 0.21 12.42
C LEU A 72 -1.79 0.20 13.89
N ALA A 73 -0.50 -0.03 14.13
CA ALA A 73 0.07 0.04 15.46
C ALA A 73 -0.16 1.42 16.10
N GLN A 74 0.08 2.51 15.34
CA GLN A 74 -0.13 3.88 15.81
C GLN A 74 -1.60 4.14 16.15
N VAL A 75 -2.55 3.73 15.31
CA VAL A 75 -4.00 3.87 15.60
C VAL A 75 -4.36 3.16 16.91
N ARG A 76 -3.86 1.94 17.12
CA ARG A 76 -4.10 1.14 18.34
C ARG A 76 -3.45 1.75 19.57
N LEU A 77 -2.24 2.30 19.44
CA LEU A 77 -1.52 2.95 20.54
C LEU A 77 -2.16 4.29 20.94
N THR A 78 -2.65 5.07 19.96
CA THR A 78 -3.33 6.35 20.21
C THR A 78 -4.72 6.17 20.85
N THR A 79 -5.50 5.17 20.41
CA THR A 79 -6.85 4.91 20.96
C THR A 79 -6.85 4.47 22.43
N ARG A 80 -5.81 3.79 22.90
CA ARG A 80 -5.64 3.52 24.35
C ARG A 80 -5.19 4.75 25.15
N SER A 81 -4.73 5.80 24.50
CA SER A 81 -4.29 7.03 25.15
C SER A 81 -5.44 8.00 25.44
N GLN A 82 -6.56 7.91 24.72
CA GLN A 82 -7.67 8.88 24.87
C GLN A 82 -8.70 8.51 25.96
N ASN A 83 -8.66 7.30 26.55
CA ASN A 83 -9.55 6.92 27.66
C ASN A 83 -9.11 7.44 29.04
N VAL A 84 -8.17 8.39 29.12
CA VAL A 84 -7.64 8.96 30.38
C VAL A 84 -7.73 10.50 30.43
N CYS A 85 -8.19 11.16 29.36
CA CYS A 85 -8.21 12.63 29.29
C CYS A 85 -9.63 13.22 29.10
N CYS A 86 -10.65 12.59 29.66
CA CYS A 86 -11.92 13.25 29.97
C CYS A 86 -12.19 13.08 31.47
N ASN A 87 -11.59 13.96 32.27
CA ASN A 87 -12.11 14.50 33.53
C ASN A 87 -11.93 16.01 33.44
#